data_AF-A0A370I269-F1
#
_entry.id   AF-A0A370I269-F1
#
_cell.length_a   1.000
_cell.length_b   1.000
_cell.length_c   1.000
_cell.angle_alpha   90.00
_cell.angle_beta   90.00
_cell.angle_gamma   90.00
#
_symmetry.space_group_name_H-M   'P 1'
#
loop_
_entity.id
_entity.type
_entity.pdbx_description
1 polymer ?
#
loop_
_entity_poly.entity_id
_entity_poly.type
_entity_poly.pdbx_seq_one_letter_code
_entity_poly.pdbx_strand_id
1 'polypeptide(L)'
;MSETQLWLMAEHSHLATLPFGGHVLVDLSDLTCHELSDEAVTLLTSGRLPVTAGEEDLEFVAHCWAAGWIRPATDTHGGADFPSGSTPSSSVEGQQL
;
A
#
# COMPACT_ATOMS: atom_id res chain seq x y z
N MET A 1 -2.56 -24.35 -5.10
CA MET A 1 -3.73 -23.58 -4.64
C MET A 1 -3.30 -22.13 -4.64
N SER A 2 -3.92 -21.27 -5.44
CA SER A 2 -3.51 -19.87 -5.55
C SER A 2 -3.90 -19.15 -4.27
N GLU A 3 -2.92 -18.73 -3.47
CA GLU A 3 -3.16 -17.92 -2.28
C GLU A 3 -3.81 -16.60 -2.72
N THR A 4 -5.00 -16.32 -2.18
CA THR A 4 -5.66 -15.03 -2.39
C THR A 4 -4.92 -14.02 -1.54
N GLN A 5 -4.19 -13.11 -2.17
CA GLN A 5 -3.46 -12.06 -1.44
C GLN A 5 -4.47 -11.04 -0.89
N LEU A 6 -4.46 -10.87 0.43
CA LEU A 6 -5.36 -9.98 1.17
C LEU A 6 -4.56 -8.84 1.81
N TRP A 7 -5.17 -7.65 1.87
CA TRP A 7 -4.57 -6.48 2.49
C TRP A 7 -5.58 -5.63 3.26
N LEU A 8 -5.01 -4.75 4.09
CA LEU A 8 -5.71 -3.70 4.82
C LEU A 8 -5.06 -2.36 4.51
N MET A 9 -5.84 -1.29 4.63
CA MET A 9 -5.28 0.07 4.67
C MET A 9 -4.35 0.22 5.87
N ALA A 10 -3.23 0.90 5.67
CA ALA A 10 -2.35 1.28 6.76
C ALA A 10 -3.03 2.32 7.65
N GLU A 11 -2.66 2.33 8.93
CA GLU A 11 -3.31 3.20 9.93
C GLU A 11 -3.10 4.69 9.66
N HIS A 12 -2.03 5.05 8.96
CA HIS A 12 -1.71 6.42 8.56
C HIS A 12 -2.28 6.80 7.19
N SER A 13 -2.92 5.88 6.47
CA SER A 13 -3.47 6.13 5.14
C SER A 13 -4.99 6.26 5.21
N HIS A 14 -5.50 7.37 4.70
CA HIS A 14 -6.92 7.68 4.73
C HIS A 14 -7.45 7.98 3.33
N LEU A 15 -8.49 7.27 2.93
CA LEU A 15 -9.23 7.59 1.73
C LEU A 15 -10.30 8.63 2.03
N ALA A 16 -10.30 9.73 1.27
CA ALA A 16 -11.30 10.78 1.34
C ALA A 16 -12.00 10.96 -0.01
N THR A 17 -13.31 11.19 0.04
CA THR A 17 -14.10 11.58 -1.14
C THR A 17 -14.33 13.07 -1.11
N LEU A 18 -14.00 13.76 -2.20
CA LEU A 18 -14.13 15.20 -2.29
C LEU A 18 -15.59 15.61 -2.55
N PRO A 19 -16.03 16.78 -2.06
CA PRO A 19 -17.43 17.22 -2.13
C PRO A 19 -17.97 17.46 -3.55
N PHE A 20 -17.08 17.59 -4.54
CA PHE A 20 -17.44 17.80 -5.94
C PHE A 20 -17.14 16.58 -6.82
N GLY A 21 -16.85 15.43 -6.22
CA GLY A 21 -16.41 14.22 -6.90
C GLY A 21 -14.89 14.05 -6.86
N GLY A 22 -14.43 12.82 -7.12
CA GLY A 22 -13.03 12.43 -7.03
C GLY A 22 -12.62 11.90 -5.66
N HIS A 23 -11.54 11.13 -5.66
CA HIS A 23 -11.01 10.47 -4.48
C HIS A 23 -9.55 10.85 -4.27
N VAL A 24 -9.19 11.04 -3.00
CA VAL A 24 -7.82 11.34 -2.61
C VAL A 24 -7.42 10.38 -1.49
N LEU A 25 -6.28 9.74 -1.65
CA LEU A 25 -5.59 9.06 -0.57
C LEU A 25 -4.67 10.06 0.12
N VAL A 26 -4.86 10.23 1.43
CA VAL A 26 -4.06 11.09 2.29
C VAL A 26 -3.12 10.19 3.08
N ASP A 27 -1.83 10.41 2.93
CA ASP A 27 -0.79 9.79 3.73
C ASP A 27 -0.42 10.72 4.89
N LEU A 28 -0.77 10.34 6.12
CA LEU A 28 -0.47 11.13 7.31
C LEU A 28 0.96 10.95 7.80
N SER A 29 1.73 10.00 7.26
CA SER A 29 3.13 9.80 7.66
C SER A 29 4.03 10.92 7.16
N ASP A 30 3.77 11.41 5.95
CA ASP A 30 4.53 12.47 5.27
C ASP A 30 3.68 13.67 4.85
N LEU A 31 2.38 13.65 5.16
CA LEU A 31 1.39 14.69 4.86
C LEU A 31 1.18 14.93 3.36
N THR A 32 1.30 13.87 2.56
CA THR A 32 1.04 13.92 1.12
C THR A 32 -0.38 13.49 0.75
N CYS A 33 -0.82 13.92 -0.43
CA CYS A 33 -2.14 13.63 -0.98
C CYS A 33 -1.99 13.11 -2.41
N HIS A 34 -2.67 12.01 -2.71
CA HIS A 34 -2.65 11.35 -4.01
C HIS A 34 -4.06 11.25 -4.57
N GLU A 35 -4.29 11.82 -5.74
CA GLU A 35 -5.56 11.64 -6.46
C GLU A 35 -5.66 10.21 -6.99
N LEU A 36 -6.83 9.59 -6.80
CA LEU A 36 -7.12 8.23 -7.24
C LEU A 36 -8.34 8.23 -8.16
N SER A 37 -8.30 7.38 -9.18
CA SER A 37 -9.47 7.07 -10.00
C SER A 37 -10.46 6.18 -9.23
N ASP A 38 -11.69 6.11 -9.72
CA ASP A 38 -12.74 5.26 -9.13
C ASP A 38 -12.37 3.77 -9.16
N GLU A 39 -11.67 3.33 -10.21
CA GLU A 39 -11.15 1.97 -10.35
C GLU A 39 -10.07 1.67 -9.32
N ALA A 40 -9.11 2.58 -9.15
CA ALA A 40 -8.04 2.47 -8.16
C ALA A 40 -8.61 2.41 -6.73
N VAL A 41 -9.63 3.22 -6.43
CA VAL A 41 -10.36 3.17 -5.15
C VAL A 41 -11.06 1.84 -4.96
N THR A 42 -11.76 1.36 -5.99
CA THR A 42 -12.47 0.08 -5.93
C THR A 42 -11.49 -1.06 -5.63
N LEU A 43 -10.35 -1.08 -6.32
CA LEU A 43 -9.31 -2.08 -6.09
C LEU A 43 -8.73 -1.97 -4.68
N LEU A 44 -8.32 -0.76 -4.26
CA LEU A 44 -7.72 -0.51 -2.96
C LEU A 44 -8.64 -0.95 -1.80
N THR A 45 -9.92 -0.57 -1.88
CA THR A 45 -10.94 -0.86 -0.86
C THR A 45 -11.45 -2.30 -0.89
N SER A 46 -11.30 -3.01 -2.01
CA SER A 46 -11.69 -4.43 -2.09
C SER A 46 -10.87 -5.33 -1.16
N GLY A 47 -9.68 -4.88 -0.75
CA GLY A 47 -8.79 -5.60 0.17
C GLY A 47 -8.18 -6.86 -0.41
N ARG A 48 -8.31 -7.10 -1.72
CA ARG A 48 -7.83 -8.30 -2.39
C ARG A 48 -7.61 -8.07 -3.88
N LEU A 49 -6.70 -8.83 -4.47
CA LEU A 49 -6.52 -8.78 -5.92
C LEU A 49 -7.61 -9.64 -6.60
N PRO A 50 -8.37 -9.11 -7.57
CA PRO A 50 -9.32 -9.91 -8.32
C PRO A 50 -8.58 -10.93 -9.20
N VAL A 51 -9.18 -12.11 -9.43
CA VAL A 51 -8.60 -13.16 -10.29
C VAL A 51 -8.41 -12.67 -11.73
N THR A 52 -9.16 -11.65 -12.14
CA THR A 52 -9.12 -11.02 -13.46
C THR A 52 -8.24 -9.78 -13.50
N ALA A 53 -7.42 -9.52 -12.47
CA ALA A 53 -6.54 -8.36 -12.42
C ALA A 53 -5.57 -8.31 -13.61
N GLY A 54 -5.44 -7.13 -14.20
CA GLY A 54 -4.46 -6.86 -15.24
C GLY A 54 -3.08 -6.53 -14.67
N GLU A 55 -2.14 -6.24 -15.57
CA GLU A 55 -0.79 -5.78 -15.21
C GLU A 55 -0.83 -4.42 -14.47
N GLU A 56 -1.68 -3.49 -14.92
CA GLU A 56 -1.86 -2.18 -14.26
C GLU A 56 -2.36 -2.31 -12.81
N ASP A 57 -3.30 -3.22 -12.55
CA ASP A 57 -3.82 -3.48 -11.20
C ASP A 57 -2.71 -4.01 -10.28
N LEU A 58 -1.87 -4.91 -10.81
CA LEU A 58 -0.73 -5.49 -10.10
C LEU A 58 0.32 -4.41 -9.77
N GLU A 59 0.67 -3.57 -10.75
CA GLU A 59 1.61 -2.48 -10.57
C GLU A 59 1.11 -1.46 -9.55
N PHE A 60 -0.17 -1.10 -9.61
CA PHE A 60 -0.79 -0.19 -8.65
C PHE A 60 -0.73 -0.76 -7.22
N VAL A 61 -1.13 -2.02 -7.03
CA VAL A 61 -1.10 -2.67 -5.70
C VAL A 61 0.35 -2.77 -5.19
N ALA A 62 1.30 -3.12 -6.06
CA ALA A 62 2.72 -3.15 -5.70
C ALA A 62 3.23 -1.77 -5.27
N HIS A 63 2.81 -0.71 -5.97
CA HIS A 63 3.13 0.66 -5.61
C HIS A 63 2.56 1.04 -4.24
N CYS A 64 1.26 0.79 -4.00
CA CYS A 64 0.64 1.06 -2.71
C CYS A 64 1.35 0.33 -1.55
N TRP A 65 1.86 -0.87 -1.80
CA TRP A 65 2.61 -1.63 -0.81
C TRP A 65 3.99 -1.03 -0.54
N ALA A 66 4.72 -0.66 -1.59
CA ALA A 66 6.03 -0.04 -1.48
C ALA A 66 5.97 1.34 -0.82
N ALA A 67 4.89 2.08 -1.07
CA ALA A 67 4.59 3.35 -0.42
C ALA A 67 4.10 3.19 1.03
N GLY A 68 3.78 1.97 1.47
CA GLY A 68 3.30 1.70 2.83
C GLY A 68 1.82 2.02 3.05
N TRP A 69 1.07 2.35 1.99
CA TRP A 69 -0.35 2.70 2.11
C TRP A 69 -1.23 1.51 2.45
N ILE A 70 -0.83 0.32 2.03
CA ILE A 70 -1.49 -0.94 2.39
C ILE A 70 -0.49 -1.87 3.07
N ARG A 71 -1.04 -2.78 3.88
CA ARG A 71 -0.30 -3.80 4.62
C ARG A 71 -0.96 -5.16 4.44
N PRO A 72 -0.22 -6.26 4.59
CA PRO A 72 -0.83 -7.58 4.51
C PRO A 72 -1.90 -7.71 5.59
N ALA A 73 -3.05 -8.25 5.21
CA ALA A 73 -4.04 -8.69 6.17
C ALA A 73 -3.43 -9.91 6.86
N THR A 74 -2.92 -9.74 8.08
CA THR A 74 -2.50 -10.88 8.89
C THR A 74 -3.75 -11.67 9.23
N ASP A 75 -4.05 -12.70 8.45
CA ASP A 75 -4.79 -13.83 8.97
C ASP A 75 -3.99 -14.36 10.16
N THR A 76 -4.66 -14.63 11.28
CA THR A 76 -4.05 -15.32 12.43
C THR A 76 -3.85 -16.80 12.10
N HIS A 77 -3.17 -17.08 10.98
CA HIS A 77 -2.78 -18.40 10.54
C HIS A 77 -1.48 -18.36 9.73
N GLY A 78 -0.37 -18.49 10.45
CA GLY A 78 0.90 -19.04 9.93
C GLY A 78 1.68 -18.15 8.98
N GLY A 79 2.88 -17.77 9.39
CA GLY A 79 3.79 -16.95 8.59
C GLY A 79 4.08 -17.53 7.22
N ALA A 80 4.09 -16.64 6.23
CA ALA A 80 4.85 -16.80 5.01
C ALA A 80 5.85 -15.65 4.97
N ASP A 81 7.14 -16.01 4.94
CA ASP A 81 8.28 -15.12 4.75
C ASP A 81 8.09 -14.22 3.52
N PHE A 82 8.14 -12.91 3.72
CA PHE A 82 8.31 -11.93 2.66
C PHE A 82 9.65 -11.18 2.87
N PRO A 83 10.33 -10.74 1.80
CA PRO A 83 11.73 -10.33 1.85
C PRO A 83 11.90 -9.10 2.74
N SER A 84 12.73 -9.24 3.77
CA SER A 84 13.17 -8.15 4.62
C SER A 84 13.99 -7.17 3.78
N GLY A 85 13.33 -6.13 3.28
CA GLY A 85 13.98 -4.96 2.72
C GLY A 85 14.81 -4.31 3.82
N SER A 86 16.14 -4.41 3.67
CA SER A 86 17.14 -3.93 4.62
C SER A 86 16.81 -2.53 5.12
N THR A 87 16.65 -2.42 6.43
CA THR A 87 16.72 -1.14 7.15
C THR A 87 18.11 -0.54 6.87
N PRO A 88 18.23 0.68 6.32
CA PRO A 88 19.50 1.38 6.43
C PRO A 88 19.66 1.76 7.91
N SER A 89 20.51 0.98 8.59
CA SER A 89 21.01 1.32 9.92
C SER A 89 21.69 2.68 9.81
N SER A 90 21.09 3.72 10.40
CA SER A 90 21.73 5.01 10.59
C SER A 90 22.88 4.82 11.60
N SER A 91 24.08 4.55 11.08
CA SER A 91 25.31 4.79 11.82
C SER A 91 25.69 6.25 11.62
N VAL A 92 25.49 7.04 12.67
CA VAL A 92 26.24 8.26 12.89
C VAL A 92 27.71 7.89 13.07
N GLU A 93 28.56 8.28 12.12
CA GLU A 93 29.95 8.66 12.37
C GLU A 93 30.48 9.45 11.16
N GLY A 94 31.01 10.64 11.43
CA GLY A 94 31.44 11.58 10.40
C GLY A 94 32.74 11.18 9.71
N GLN A 95 32.95 11.72 8.50
CA GLN A 95 34.25 12.27 8.08
C GLN A 95 34.12 13.02 6.75
N GLN A 96 34.92 14.09 6.67
CA GLN A 96 35.13 14.99 5.54
C GLN A 96 35.59 14.22 4.30
N LEU A 97 35.03 14.55 3.13
CA LEU A 97 35.63 15.42 2.10
C LEU A 97 34.63 15.61 0.95
#